data_AF-A0A2H3AUW1-F1
#
_entry.id   AF-A0A2H3AUW1-F1
#
_cell.length_a   1.000
_cell.length_b   1.000
_cell.length_c   1.000
_cell.angle_alpha   90.00
_cell.angle_beta   90.00
_cell.angle_gamma   90.00
#
_symmetry.space_group_name_H-M   'P 1'
#
loop_
_entity.id
_entity.type
_entity.pdbx_description
1 polymer ?
#
loop_
_entity_poly.entity_id
_entity_poly.type
_entity_poly.pdbx_seq_one_letter_code
_entity_poly.pdbx_strand_id
1 'polypeptide(L)'
;MATPQEWLKPFETEWTWRAIKNAKDESTARAVLLNWIHKTRAEEVIDNLLEGLRSSERFRPLDWLDELRKPKRYFIHAQNSPSSLLLPIVLEPLGHLDTIPAKVLIDSGCTGSSIHRDFVKRHGIPVRQASSPIPVYNADGSCNKAGEITAYAELR
;
A
#
# COMPACT_ATOMS: atom_id res chain seq x y z
N MET A 1 10.01 37.20 5.82
CA MET A 1 9.79 37.28 4.36
C MET A 1 8.93 36.09 3.97
N ALA A 2 7.76 36.32 3.38
CA ALA A 2 6.93 35.23 2.87
C ALA A 2 7.61 34.67 1.61
N THR A 3 7.88 33.37 1.58
CA THR A 3 8.32 32.68 0.36
C THR A 3 7.30 32.94 -0.75
N PRO A 4 7.71 33.32 -1.97
CA PRO A 4 6.79 33.48 -3.08
C PRO A 4 5.94 32.22 -3.21
N GLN A 5 4.62 32.40 -3.22
CA GLN A 5 3.70 31.29 -3.44
C GLN A 5 3.84 30.84 -4.88
N GLU A 6 4.65 29.79 -5.06
CA GLU A 6 4.84 29.15 -6.36
C GLU A 6 3.47 28.72 -6.91
N TRP A 7 3.21 29.10 -8.17
CA TRP A 7 2.00 28.69 -8.88
C TRP A 7 2.15 27.21 -9.24
N LEU A 8 1.26 26.39 -8.69
CA LEU A 8 1.13 24.98 -9.05
C LEU A 8 -0.12 24.81 -9.90
N LYS A 9 -0.03 24.03 -10.97
CA LYS A 9 -1.17 23.79 -11.84
C LYS A 9 -2.24 23.00 -11.08
N PRO A 10 -3.51 23.45 -11.06
CA PRO A 10 -4.58 22.72 -10.41
C PRO A 10 -4.73 21.29 -10.96
N PHE A 11 -5.13 20.36 -10.09
CA PHE A 11 -5.34 18.94 -10.42
C PHE A 11 -4.07 18.19 -10.88
N GLU A 12 -2.90 18.63 -10.44
CA GLU A 12 -1.67 17.85 -10.43
C GLU A 12 -1.30 17.41 -8.99
N THR A 13 -0.48 16.36 -8.88
CA THR A 13 -0.19 15.66 -7.62
C THR A 13 0.34 16.62 -6.54
N GLU A 14 1.27 17.49 -6.91
CA GLU A 14 1.86 18.51 -6.03
C GLU A 14 0.83 19.55 -5.56
N TRP A 15 -0.03 20.02 -6.47
CA TRP A 15 -1.11 20.95 -6.12
C TRP A 15 -2.10 20.31 -5.15
N THR A 16 -2.50 19.06 -5.41
CA THR A 16 -3.45 18.32 -4.56
C THR A 16 -2.87 18.09 -3.18
N TRP A 17 -1.61 17.67 -3.08
CA TRP A 17 -0.92 17.52 -1.81
C TRP A 17 -0.92 18.83 -1.02
N ARG A 18 -0.56 19.94 -1.66
CA ARG A 18 -0.56 21.27 -1.04
C ARG A 18 -1.96 21.69 -0.60
N ALA A 19 -2.99 21.39 -1.39
CA ALA A 19 -4.39 21.68 -1.04
C ALA A 19 -4.86 20.87 0.19
N ILE A 20 -4.47 19.60 0.31
CA ILE A 20 -4.73 18.76 1.49
C ILE A 20 -3.99 19.31 2.73
N LYS A 21 -2.72 19.68 2.57
CA LYS A 21 -1.87 20.19 3.65
C LYS A 21 -2.35 21.53 4.20
N ASN A 22 -2.85 22.41 3.33
CA ASN A 22 -3.31 23.76 3.67
C ASN A 22 -4.82 23.86 3.93
N ALA A 23 -5.53 22.73 3.94
CA ALA A 23 -6.96 22.71 4.22
C ALA A 23 -7.26 23.27 5.62
N LYS A 24 -8.30 24.10 5.73
CA LYS A 24 -8.69 24.76 6.99
C LYS A 24 -9.21 23.79 8.05
N ASP A 25 -9.77 22.68 7.60
CA ASP A 25 -10.37 21.63 8.41
C ASP A 25 -10.25 20.27 7.70
N GLU A 26 -10.54 19.20 8.43
CA GLU A 26 -10.45 17.83 7.90
C GLU A 26 -11.49 17.54 6.81
N SER A 27 -12.68 18.14 6.89
CA SER A 27 -13.74 17.93 5.90
C SER A 27 -13.32 18.47 4.53
N THR A 28 -12.65 19.62 4.51
CA THR A 28 -12.07 20.22 3.31
C THR A 28 -10.94 19.35 2.75
N ALA A 29 -10.02 18.88 3.61
CA ALA A 29 -8.94 17.98 3.20
C ALA A 29 -9.50 16.67 2.59
N ARG A 30 -10.53 16.11 3.23
CA ARG A 30 -11.24 14.92 2.80
C ARG A 30 -11.92 15.12 1.45
N ALA A 31 -12.58 16.25 1.24
CA ALA A 31 -13.22 16.57 -0.04
C ALA A 31 -12.21 16.69 -1.18
N VAL A 32 -11.07 17.35 -0.95
CA VAL A 32 -9.97 17.42 -1.93
C VAL A 32 -9.46 16.03 -2.26
N LEU A 33 -9.23 15.20 -1.24
CA LEU A 33 -8.74 13.83 -1.44
C LEU A 33 -9.77 12.97 -2.19
N LEU A 34 -11.05 13.00 -1.81
CA LEU A 34 -12.12 12.26 -2.49
C LEU A 34 -12.25 12.63 -3.98
N ASN A 35 -12.03 13.89 -4.32
CA ASN A 35 -12.01 14.34 -5.72
C ASN A 35 -10.76 13.89 -6.49
N TRP A 36 -9.67 13.58 -5.78
CA TRP A 36 -8.40 13.15 -6.39
C TRP A 36 -8.32 11.65 -6.62
N ILE A 37 -8.75 10.86 -5.64
CA ILE A 37 -8.60 9.41 -5.67
C ILE A 37 -9.48 8.75 -6.72
N HIS A 38 -9.12 7.55 -7.12
CA HIS A 38 -9.98 6.78 -8.02
C HIS A 38 -11.31 6.44 -7.36
N LYS A 39 -12.43 6.58 -8.09
CA LYS A 39 -13.80 6.34 -7.58
C LYS A 39 -14.00 4.98 -6.90
N THR A 40 -13.28 3.94 -7.35
CA THR A 40 -13.37 2.60 -6.74
C THR A 40 -12.72 2.51 -5.36
N ARG A 41 -11.94 3.54 -4.98
CA ARG A 41 -11.14 3.63 -3.77
C ARG A 41 -11.72 4.62 -2.76
N ALA A 42 -12.90 5.17 -3.02
CA ALA A 42 -13.54 6.19 -2.17
C ALA A 42 -13.69 5.77 -0.70
N GLU A 43 -13.91 4.48 -0.45
CA GLU A 43 -14.04 3.90 0.89
C GLU A 43 -12.72 3.88 1.68
N GLU A 44 -11.57 4.09 1.03
CA GLU A 44 -10.26 4.12 1.68
C GLU A 44 -9.96 5.46 2.37
N VAL A 45 -10.81 6.47 2.19
CA VAL A 45 -10.61 7.78 2.82
C VAL A 45 -10.99 7.71 4.29
N ILE A 46 -10.07 7.14 5.07
CA ILE A 46 -10.05 7.05 6.53
C ILE A 46 -9.15 8.15 7.10
N ASP A 47 -9.41 8.57 8.35
CA ASP A 47 -8.70 9.71 8.96
C ASP A 47 -7.18 9.50 9.03
N ASN A 48 -6.73 8.26 9.24
CA ASN A 48 -5.31 7.89 9.24
C ASN A 48 -4.60 8.16 7.89
N LEU A 49 -5.34 8.17 6.77
CA LEU A 49 -4.80 8.48 5.45
C LEU A 49 -4.43 9.96 5.33
N LEU A 50 -5.27 10.84 5.87
CA LEU A 50 -5.01 12.29 5.89
C LEU A 50 -3.85 12.63 6.82
N GLU A 51 -3.76 11.98 7.97
CA GLU A 51 -2.60 12.11 8.88
C GLU A 51 -1.31 11.69 8.17
N GLY A 52 -1.34 10.57 7.45
CA GLY A 52 -0.21 10.09 6.64
C GLY A 52 0.22 11.06 5.54
N LEU A 53 -0.73 11.65 4.81
CA LEU A 53 -0.43 12.62 3.73
C LEU A 53 0.11 13.96 4.26
N ARG A 54 -0.29 14.34 5.48
CA ARG A 54 0.20 15.55 6.17
C ARG A 54 1.57 15.32 6.81
N SER A 55 1.82 14.13 7.34
CA SER A 55 3.10 13.75 7.94
C SER A 55 4.12 13.39 6.86
N SER A 56 4.91 14.39 6.45
CA SER A 56 5.99 14.25 5.45
C SER A 56 7.14 13.32 5.87
N GLU A 57 7.09 12.74 7.06
CA GLU A 57 8.19 12.01 7.69
C GLU A 57 8.12 10.49 7.50
N ARG A 58 6.99 9.94 7.01
CA ARG A 58 6.82 8.47 6.92
C ARG A 58 6.84 7.92 5.49
N PHE A 59 6.41 8.67 4.49
CA PHE A 59 6.30 8.23 3.08
C PHE A 59 6.50 9.39 2.10
N ARG A 60 6.77 9.10 0.82
CA ARG A 60 6.75 10.12 -0.24
C ARG A 60 5.28 10.44 -0.58
N PRO A 61 4.71 11.59 -0.14
CA PRO A 61 3.27 11.83 -0.23
C PRO A 61 2.77 11.93 -1.67
N LEU A 62 3.65 12.37 -2.59
CA LEU A 62 3.35 12.47 -4.01
C LEU A 62 3.18 11.09 -4.64
N ASP A 63 4.13 10.17 -4.43
CA ASP A 63 4.04 8.79 -4.90
C ASP A 63 2.77 8.13 -4.37
N TRP A 64 2.41 8.40 -3.11
CA TRP A 64 1.18 7.86 -2.53
C TRP A 64 -0.07 8.42 -3.19
N LEU A 65 -0.15 9.74 -3.42
CA LEU A 65 -1.26 10.35 -4.15
C LEU A 65 -1.37 9.83 -5.59
N ASP A 66 -0.25 9.60 -6.26
CA ASP A 66 -0.21 8.98 -7.58
C ASP A 66 -0.74 7.53 -7.54
N GLU A 67 -0.41 6.78 -6.49
CA GLU A 67 -1.00 5.46 -6.27
C GLU A 67 -2.52 5.53 -6.03
N LEU A 68 -2.99 6.43 -5.17
CA LEU A 68 -4.42 6.59 -4.84
C LEU A 68 -5.29 6.98 -6.04
N ARG A 69 -4.71 7.62 -7.06
CA ARG A 69 -5.39 7.98 -8.31
C ARG A 69 -5.64 6.77 -9.24
N LYS A 70 -4.95 5.65 -9.02
CA LYS A 70 -5.09 4.42 -9.80
C LYS A 70 -6.27 3.58 -9.27
N PRO A 71 -6.92 2.74 -10.10
CA PRO A 71 -7.95 1.82 -9.63
C PRO A 71 -7.40 0.81 -8.62
N LYS A 72 -8.30 0.10 -7.91
CA LYS A 72 -7.92 -1.05 -7.06
C LYS A 72 -7.15 -2.06 -7.91
N ARG A 73 -5.97 -2.50 -7.44
CA ARG A 73 -5.05 -3.36 -8.20
C ARG A 73 -4.65 -4.64 -7.49
N TYR A 74 -4.32 -4.53 -6.20
CA TYR A 74 -3.72 -5.63 -5.45
C TYR A 74 -4.81 -6.37 -4.66
N PHE A 75 -5.25 -7.50 -5.20
CA PHE A 75 -6.22 -8.37 -4.59
C PHE A 75 -5.51 -9.60 -4.02
N ILE A 76 -5.94 -10.03 -2.84
CA ILE A 76 -5.52 -11.29 -2.24
C ILE A 76 -6.76 -12.10 -1.83
N HIS A 77 -6.67 -13.43 -1.95
CA HIS A 77 -7.71 -14.33 -1.49
C HIS A 77 -7.13 -15.36 -0.51
N ALA A 78 -6.94 -14.93 0.74
CA ALA A 78 -6.52 -15.85 1.79
C ALA A 78 -7.72 -16.69 2.26
N GLN A 79 -8.01 -17.80 1.57
CA GLN A 79 -8.93 -18.81 2.07
C GLN A 79 -8.13 -19.93 2.74
N ASN A 80 -8.30 -20.10 4.05
CA ASN A 80 -7.84 -21.31 4.74
C ASN A 80 -8.97 -22.33 4.68
N SER A 81 -9.18 -22.92 3.51
CA SER A 81 -10.16 -23.99 3.32
C SER A 81 -9.47 -25.36 3.30
N PRO A 82 -10.17 -26.45 3.67
CA PRO A 82 -9.64 -27.80 3.51
C PRO A 82 -9.26 -28.15 2.05
N SER A 83 -9.85 -27.45 1.08
CA SER A 83 -9.58 -27.59 -0.35
C SER A 83 -8.43 -26.71 -0.86
N SER A 84 -7.73 -26.01 0.02
CA SER A 84 -6.60 -25.16 -0.36
C SER A 84 -5.42 -25.98 -0.87
N LEU A 85 -4.89 -25.61 -2.04
CA LEU A 85 -3.71 -26.25 -2.62
C LEU A 85 -2.44 -25.68 -1.98
N LEU A 86 -1.92 -26.39 -0.98
CA LEU A 86 -0.67 -26.07 -0.30
C LEU A 86 0.47 -26.92 -0.84
N LEU A 87 1.52 -26.29 -1.36
CA LEU A 87 2.73 -26.97 -1.81
C LEU A 87 3.89 -26.72 -0.85
N PRO A 88 4.65 -27.77 -0.47
CA PRO A 88 5.93 -27.57 0.19
C PRO A 88 6.91 -26.99 -0.83
N ILE A 89 7.57 -25.90 -0.45
CA ILE A 89 8.63 -25.28 -1.22
C ILE A 89 9.81 -24.94 -0.31
N VAL A 90 10.92 -24.57 -0.93
CA VAL A 90 12.07 -23.99 -0.25
C VAL A 90 12.23 -22.57 -0.80
N LEU A 91 12.24 -21.59 0.09
CA LEU A 91 12.49 -20.19 -0.26
C LEU A 91 13.97 -19.87 -0.09
N GLU A 92 14.56 -19.18 -1.06
CA GLU A 92 15.93 -18.69 -1.01
C GLU A 92 15.93 -17.16 -1.06
N PRO A 93 15.90 -16.46 0.09
CA PRO A 93 15.94 -15.01 0.08
C PRO A 93 17.25 -14.46 -0.49
N LEU A 94 17.16 -13.47 -1.37
CA LEU A 94 18.35 -12.89 -1.98
C LEU A 94 19.20 -12.18 -0.91
N GLY A 95 20.47 -12.56 -0.81
CA GLY A 95 21.39 -12.03 0.20
C GLY A 95 21.27 -12.69 1.58
N HIS A 96 20.50 -13.76 1.71
CA HIS A 96 20.47 -14.63 2.88
C HIS A 96 21.18 -15.95 2.56
N LEU A 97 21.97 -16.49 3.50
CA LEU A 97 22.74 -17.73 3.27
C LEU A 97 21.90 -18.99 3.45
N ASP A 98 20.86 -18.92 4.30
CA ASP A 98 20.02 -20.07 4.60
C ASP A 98 18.75 -20.09 3.77
N THR A 99 18.38 -21.30 3.34
CA THR A 99 17.10 -21.59 2.71
C THR A 99 16.01 -21.84 3.75
N ILE A 100 14.77 -21.46 3.46
CA ILE A 100 13.66 -21.57 4.40
C ILE A 100 12.60 -22.52 3.84
N PRO A 101 12.42 -23.72 4.41
CA PRO A 101 11.30 -24.59 4.06
C PRO A 101 9.98 -23.93 4.44
N ALA A 102 9.02 -23.92 3.51
CA ALA A 102 7.72 -23.32 3.70
C ALA A 102 6.61 -24.14 3.04
N LYS A 103 5.37 -23.94 3.48
CA LYS A 103 4.18 -24.36 2.73
C LYS A 103 3.53 -23.11 2.17
N VAL A 104 3.35 -23.06 0.85
CA VAL A 104 2.73 -21.93 0.17
C VAL A 104 1.38 -22.29 -0.39
N LEU A 105 0.47 -21.32 -0.36
CA LEU A 105 -0.82 -21.40 -1.02
C LEU A 105 -0.66 -21.06 -2.50
N ILE A 106 -1.13 -21.94 -3.37
CA ILE A 106 -1.32 -21.63 -4.79
C ILE A 106 -2.68 -20.94 -4.93
N ASP A 107 -2.64 -19.61 -5.01
CA ASP A 107 -3.82 -18.75 -5.05
C ASP A 107 -3.94 -18.04 -6.40
N SER A 108 -4.88 -18.51 -7.25
CA SER A 108 -5.20 -17.84 -8.52
C SER A 108 -5.95 -16.51 -8.33
N GLY A 109 -6.44 -16.23 -7.12
CA GLY A 109 -7.08 -14.97 -6.75
C GLY A 109 -6.11 -13.90 -6.26
N CYS A 110 -4.80 -14.20 -6.21
CA CYS A 110 -3.79 -13.24 -5.79
C CYS A 110 -3.19 -12.51 -7.01
N THR A 111 -3.14 -11.19 -6.97
CA THR A 111 -2.54 -10.40 -8.08
C THR A 111 -1.05 -10.65 -8.26
N GLY A 112 -0.34 -11.03 -7.20
CA GLY A 112 1.07 -11.39 -7.24
C GLY A 112 1.48 -12.16 -6.01
N SER A 113 2.68 -12.74 -5.99
CA SER A 113 3.16 -13.48 -4.83
C SER A 113 3.23 -12.57 -3.59
N SER A 114 2.58 -13.00 -2.50
CA SER A 114 2.52 -12.26 -1.25
C SER A 114 3.06 -13.10 -0.10
N ILE A 115 3.80 -12.47 0.82
CA ILE A 115 4.35 -13.12 2.01
C ILE A 115 3.93 -12.37 3.27
N HIS A 116 3.52 -13.10 4.30
CA HIS A 116 3.06 -12.49 5.54
C HIS A 116 4.22 -11.82 6.29
N ARG A 117 4.02 -10.58 6.78
CA ARG A 117 5.05 -9.81 7.49
C ARG A 117 5.67 -10.56 8.68
N ASP A 118 4.85 -11.33 9.40
CA ASP A 118 5.35 -12.06 10.57
C ASP A 118 6.25 -13.23 10.18
N PHE A 119 6.05 -13.82 8.98
CA PHE A 119 6.95 -14.83 8.44
C PHE A 119 8.31 -14.19 8.08
N VAL A 120 8.28 -13.05 7.40
CA VAL A 120 9.48 -12.25 7.08
C VAL A 120 10.27 -11.93 8.34
N LYS A 121 9.61 -11.40 9.38
CA LYS A 121 10.25 -11.05 10.67
C LYS A 121 10.84 -12.27 11.37
N ARG A 122 10.09 -13.37 11.45
CA ARG A 122 10.51 -14.60 12.12
C ARG A 122 11.79 -15.18 11.51
N HIS A 123 11.91 -15.11 10.19
CA HIS A 123 13.03 -15.68 9.46
C HIS A 123 14.11 -14.65 9.07
N GLY A 124 14.02 -13.41 9.55
CA GLY A 124 15.02 -12.38 9.26
C GLY A 124 15.17 -12.06 7.76
N ILE A 125 14.11 -12.27 6.96
CA ILE A 125 14.17 -12.09 5.51
C ILE A 125 14.41 -10.60 5.19
N PRO A 126 15.47 -10.26 4.41
CA PRO A 126 15.71 -8.88 4.00
C PRO A 126 14.56 -8.32 3.17
N VAL A 127 14.20 -7.05 3.42
CA VAL A 127 13.15 -6.35 2.67
C VAL A 127 13.58 -4.96 2.25
N ARG A 128 13.09 -4.51 1.10
CA ARG A 128 13.21 -3.14 0.61
C ARG A 128 11.90 -2.41 0.85
N GLN A 129 11.94 -1.27 1.55
CA GLN A 129 10.73 -0.48 1.80
C GLN A 129 10.13 0.04 0.50
N ALA A 130 8.80 0.00 0.39
CA ALA A 130 8.07 0.66 -0.67
C ALA A 130 8.18 2.20 -0.50
N SER A 131 8.13 2.95 -1.60
CA SER A 131 8.15 4.42 -1.54
C SER A 131 6.88 5.01 -0.91
N SER A 132 5.78 4.28 -1.01
CA SER A 132 4.48 4.56 -0.38
C SER A 132 3.77 3.25 -0.02
N PRO A 133 2.85 3.26 0.96
CA PRO A 133 2.00 2.11 1.23
C PRO A 133 1.10 1.82 0.03
N ILE A 134 0.92 0.54 -0.25
CA ILE A 134 0.07 0.07 -1.35
C ILE A 134 -1.11 -0.70 -0.76
N PRO A 135 -2.33 -0.17 -0.89
CA PRO A 135 -3.53 -0.84 -0.41
C PRO A 135 -3.77 -2.19 -1.08
N VAL A 136 -4.17 -3.13 -0.23
CA VAL A 136 -4.50 -4.51 -0.60
C VAL A 136 -5.97 -4.74 -0.32
N TYR A 137 -6.64 -5.46 -1.21
CA TYR A 137 -8.06 -5.75 -1.13
C TYR A 137 -8.31 -7.25 -1.05
N ASN A 138 -9.40 -7.63 -0.40
CA ASN A 138 -9.91 -8.99 -0.50
C ASN A 138 -10.64 -9.18 -1.84
N ALA A 139 -10.94 -10.43 -2.21
CA ALA A 139 -11.65 -10.75 -3.45
C ALA A 139 -13.03 -10.07 -3.57
N ASP A 140 -13.68 -9.72 -2.46
CA ASP A 140 -14.94 -8.96 -2.42
C ASP A 140 -14.76 -7.44 -2.60
N GLY A 141 -13.51 -6.97 -2.71
CA GLY A 141 -13.15 -5.56 -2.89
C GLY A 141 -13.01 -4.77 -1.59
N SER A 142 -13.25 -5.36 -0.41
CA SER A 142 -13.03 -4.72 0.89
C SER A 142 -11.53 -4.55 1.19
N CYS A 143 -11.18 -3.58 2.04
CA CYS A 143 -9.78 -3.40 2.48
C CYS A 143 -9.28 -4.62 3.26
N ASN A 144 -8.03 -5.00 3.00
CA ASN A 144 -7.42 -6.10 3.72
C ASN A 144 -7.12 -5.74 5.18
N LYS A 145 -7.55 -6.60 6.11
CA LYS A 145 -7.38 -6.35 7.56
C LYS A 145 -5.93 -6.45 8.05
N ALA A 146 -5.06 -7.15 7.32
CA ALA A 146 -3.64 -7.22 7.64
C ALA A 146 -2.89 -5.92 7.27
N GLY A 147 -3.57 -5.02 6.55
CA GLY A 147 -3.07 -3.71 6.16
C GLY A 147 -2.50 -3.69 4.74
N GLU A 148 -1.60 -2.74 4.51
CA GLU A 148 -1.06 -2.39 3.21
C GLU A 148 0.31 -3.08 2.97
N ILE A 149 0.69 -3.23 1.70
CA ILE A 149 2.07 -3.57 1.34
C ILE A 149 2.94 -2.36 1.63
N THR A 150 3.97 -2.56 2.45
CA THR A 150 4.92 -1.51 2.87
C THR A 150 6.36 -1.85 2.51
N ALA A 151 6.64 -3.08 2.10
CA ALA A 151 7.97 -3.53 1.71
C ALA A 151 7.88 -4.72 0.74
N TYR A 152 8.99 -4.96 0.04
CA TYR A 152 9.17 -6.07 -0.90
C TYR A 152 10.31 -6.95 -0.45
N ALA A 153 10.15 -8.27 -0.60
CA ALA A 153 11.22 -9.24 -0.44
C ALA A 153 11.56 -9.84 -1.82
N GLU A 154 12.84 -10.08 -2.07
CA GLU A 154 13.30 -10.79 -3.25
C GLU A 154 13.68 -12.22 -2.84
N LEU A 155 13.02 -13.21 -3.45
CA LEU A 155 13.13 -14.63 -3.13
C LEU A 155 13.39 -15.42 -4.42
N ARG A 156 14.10 -16.54 -4.33
CA ARG A 156 14.23 -17.57 -5.37
C ARG A 156 13.59 -18.88 -4.93
#